data_AF-A0A183JZ24-F1
#
_entry.id   AF-A0A183JZ24-F1
#
_cell.length_a   1.000
_cell.length_b   1.000
_cell.length_c   1.000
_cell.angle_alpha   90.00
_cell.angle_beta   90.00
_cell.angle_gamma   90.00
#
_symmetry.space_group_name_H-M   'P 1'
#
loop_
_entity.id
_entity.type
_entity.pdbx_description
1 polymer ?
#
loop_
_entity_poly.entity_id
_entity_poly.type
_entity_poly.pdbx_seq_one_letter_code
_entity_poly.pdbx_strand_id
1 'polypeptide(L)'
;MEIRRLSGKAIICDVGSFDYLLPVPKKDRHYDLLDVFRNAGVAAGAVIGAGAGPFFLTGSNSEMVINISSESGVVKNGSLFGLYDKENNKPLLTKADNTKFALLGQMFMCEGKPGPVIELNVSGRIQDGKFDAMIREALHVKYGHLNNAVGLGGVIVQEKGKSLYHVLVSVFLYFTKFPTVIIFFP
;
A
#
# COMPACT_ATOMS: atom_id res chain seq x y z
N MET A 1 -9.55 10.14 -2.86
CA MET A 1 -9.32 9.22 -1.73
C MET A 1 -10.66 9.00 -1.04
N GLU A 2 -11.14 7.75 -0.96
CA GLU A 2 -12.44 7.45 -0.33
C GLU A 2 -12.40 7.56 1.20
N ILE A 3 -11.23 7.29 1.78
CA ILE A 3 -11.01 7.33 3.23
C ILE A 3 -10.71 8.77 3.66
N ARG A 4 -11.39 9.24 4.71
CA ARG A 4 -11.22 10.60 5.25
C ARG A 4 -10.77 10.64 6.70
N ARG A 5 -10.63 9.46 7.32
CA ARG A 5 -10.46 9.28 8.76
C ARG A 5 -9.65 8.01 9.00
N LEU A 6 -8.74 8.03 9.96
CA LEU A 6 -7.76 6.96 10.19
C LEU A 6 -7.71 6.45 11.64
N SER A 7 -8.62 6.91 12.51
CA SER A 7 -8.63 6.54 13.93
C SER A 7 -9.56 5.35 14.20
N GLY A 8 -9.54 4.87 15.44
CA GLY A 8 -10.20 3.65 15.89
C GLY A 8 -9.20 2.50 16.04
N LYS A 9 -9.70 1.26 16.09
CA LYS A 9 -8.85 0.06 16.15
C LYS A 9 -7.92 -0.01 14.94
N ALA A 10 -6.63 0.28 15.14
CA ALA A 10 -5.60 0.27 14.09
C ALA A 10 -4.86 -1.07 14.06
N ILE A 11 -4.61 -1.59 12.86
CA ILE A 11 -3.99 -2.89 12.63
C ILE A 11 -3.05 -2.78 11.43
N ILE A 12 -1.83 -3.32 11.55
CA ILE A 12 -0.97 -3.57 10.39
C ILE A 12 -1.28 -4.99 9.89
N CYS A 13 -1.58 -5.11 8.61
CA CYS A 13 -1.81 -6.39 7.95
C CYS A 13 -0.70 -6.64 6.95
N ASP A 14 0.05 -7.71 7.15
CA ASP A 14 1.05 -8.21 6.21
C ASP A 14 0.57 -9.57 5.69
N VAL A 15 0.32 -9.65 4.39
CA VAL A 15 -0.24 -10.83 3.73
C VAL A 15 0.71 -11.27 2.64
N GLY A 16 1.12 -12.54 2.66
CA GLY A 16 2.04 -13.09 1.68
C GLY A 16 3.50 -12.88 2.07
N SER A 17 4.39 -12.79 1.07
CA SER A 17 5.82 -12.57 1.29
C SER A 17 6.50 -12.11 0.00
N PHE A 18 7.56 -11.31 0.12
CA PHE A 18 8.49 -11.05 -0.98
C PHE A 18 9.11 -12.34 -1.55
N ASP A 19 9.22 -13.40 -0.78
CA ASP A 19 9.67 -14.74 -1.22
C ASP A 19 8.67 -15.42 -2.17
N TYR A 20 7.47 -14.86 -2.32
CA TYR A 20 6.50 -15.32 -3.32
C TYR A 20 6.70 -14.59 -4.65
N LEU A 21 7.43 -13.47 -4.67
CA LEU A 21 7.78 -12.75 -5.88
C LEU A 21 9.17 -13.16 -6.39
N LEU A 22 10.14 -13.31 -5.48
CA LEU A 22 11.54 -13.53 -5.82
C LEU A 22 12.11 -14.85 -5.26
N PRO A 23 13.09 -15.47 -5.95
CA PRO A 23 13.59 -15.11 -7.28
C PRO A 23 12.66 -15.54 -8.42
N VAL A 24 11.78 -16.52 -8.16
CA VAL A 24 10.80 -17.03 -9.13
C VAL A 24 9.39 -16.86 -8.55
N PRO A 25 8.48 -16.17 -9.25
CA PRO A 25 7.14 -15.91 -8.72
C PRO A 25 6.32 -17.19 -8.48
N LYS A 26 5.77 -17.32 -7.26
CA LYS A 26 4.78 -18.33 -6.88
C LYS A 26 3.39 -17.87 -7.32
N LYS A 27 3.06 -18.16 -8.59
CA LYS A 27 1.85 -17.68 -9.26
C LYS A 27 0.54 -18.26 -8.73
N ASP A 28 0.59 -19.15 -7.75
CA ASP A 28 -0.57 -19.74 -7.06
C ASP A 28 -1.03 -18.93 -5.83
N ARG A 29 -0.31 -17.84 -5.50
CA ARG A 29 -0.57 -17.03 -4.31
C ARG A 29 -1.52 -15.88 -4.63
N HIS A 30 -2.81 -16.12 -4.43
CA HIS A 30 -3.88 -15.16 -4.65
C HIS A 30 -4.63 -14.88 -3.35
N TYR A 31 -5.09 -13.64 -3.20
CA TYR A 31 -5.76 -13.17 -1.99
C TYR A 31 -6.90 -12.21 -2.34
N ASP A 32 -7.78 -11.98 -1.37
CA ASP A 32 -8.86 -11.01 -1.47
C ASP A 32 -8.82 -10.06 -0.27
N LEU A 33 -8.86 -8.76 -0.50
CA LEU A 33 -8.89 -7.74 0.56
C LEU A 33 -10.09 -7.92 1.49
N LEU A 34 -11.21 -8.45 0.99
CA LEU A 34 -12.37 -8.74 1.83
C LEU A 34 -12.09 -9.86 2.85
N ASP A 35 -11.21 -10.80 2.52
CA ASP A 35 -10.78 -11.85 3.46
C ASP A 35 -9.89 -11.25 4.55
N VAL A 36 -9.05 -10.27 4.18
CA VAL A 36 -8.23 -9.51 5.14
C VAL A 36 -9.11 -8.76 6.15
N PHE A 37 -10.17 -8.08 5.69
CA PHE A 37 -11.16 -7.44 6.58
C PHE A 37 -11.77 -8.43 7.58
N ARG A 38 -12.22 -9.60 7.08
CA ARG A 38 -12.84 -10.62 7.93
C ARG A 38 -11.84 -11.16 8.97
N ASN A 39 -10.61 -11.46 8.56
CA ASN A 39 -9.59 -12.01 9.44
C ASN A 39 -9.07 -11.00 10.48
N ALA A 40 -9.08 -9.70 10.17
CA ALA A 40 -8.70 -8.66 11.12
C ALA A 40 -9.78 -8.36 12.19
N GLY A 41 -10.97 -8.95 12.04
CA GLY A 41 -12.11 -8.72 12.93
C GLY A 41 -12.61 -7.27 12.89
N VAL A 42 -12.56 -6.63 11.72
CA VAL A 42 -13.05 -5.27 11.49
C VAL A 42 -14.33 -5.33 10.67
N ALA A 43 -15.48 -5.14 11.34
CA ALA A 43 -16.80 -5.23 10.72
C ALA A 43 -17.14 -4.03 9.81
N ALA A 44 -16.59 -2.86 10.15
CA ALA A 44 -16.66 -1.64 9.36
C ALA A 44 -15.35 -0.87 9.53
N GLY A 45 -14.80 -0.37 8.43
CA GLY A 45 -13.52 0.30 8.46
C GLY A 45 -12.93 0.58 7.09
N ALA A 46 -11.63 0.82 7.10
CA ALA A 46 -10.86 1.30 5.98
C ALA A 46 -9.51 0.58 5.94
N VAL A 47 -9.08 0.22 4.73
CA VAL A 47 -7.77 -0.37 4.46
C VAL A 47 -7.07 0.49 3.42
N ILE A 48 -5.86 0.91 3.75
CA ILE A 48 -4.91 1.50 2.83
C ILE A 48 -3.66 0.64 2.79
N GLY A 49 -3.04 0.50 1.64
CA GLY A 49 -1.81 -0.26 1.56
C GLY A 49 -1.23 -0.27 0.16
N ALA A 50 -0.22 -1.12 0.00
CA ALA A 50 0.34 -1.47 -1.28
C ALA A 50 0.36 -2.99 -1.42
N GLY A 51 0.31 -3.48 -2.66
CA GLY A 51 0.42 -4.91 -2.95
C GLY A 51 0.68 -5.16 -4.42
N ALA A 52 0.93 -6.42 -4.79
CA ALA A 52 0.97 -6.78 -6.20
C ALA A 52 -0.45 -7.03 -6.71
N GLY A 53 -0.78 -6.41 -7.85
CA GLY A 53 -2.10 -6.52 -8.45
C GLY A 53 -2.41 -7.93 -8.96
N PRO A 54 -3.69 -8.22 -9.26
CA PRO A 54 -4.18 -9.56 -9.55
C PRO A 54 -3.88 -9.97 -11.00
N PHE A 55 -2.62 -10.31 -11.30
CA PHE A 55 -2.18 -10.74 -12.64
C PHE A 55 -3.00 -11.91 -13.21
N PHE A 56 -3.59 -12.73 -12.35
CA PHE A 56 -4.44 -13.86 -12.70
C PHE A 56 -5.82 -13.46 -13.24
N LEU A 57 -6.23 -12.19 -13.05
CA LEU A 57 -7.43 -11.62 -13.64
C LEU A 57 -7.11 -10.68 -14.80
N THR A 58 -6.05 -9.87 -14.66
CA THR A 58 -5.70 -8.83 -15.63
C THR A 58 -4.79 -9.32 -16.76
N GLY A 59 -4.22 -10.52 -16.65
CA GLY A 59 -3.23 -11.06 -17.59
C GLY A 59 -1.89 -10.31 -17.60
N SER A 60 -1.69 -9.36 -16.70
CA SER A 60 -0.53 -8.47 -16.65
C SER A 60 -0.13 -8.16 -15.22
N ASN A 61 1.17 -7.96 -14.99
CA ASN A 61 1.66 -7.49 -13.71
C ASN A 61 1.23 -6.04 -13.49
N SER A 62 0.90 -5.71 -12.24
CA SER A 62 0.61 -4.35 -11.83
C SER A 62 0.99 -4.13 -10.37
N GLU A 63 1.34 -2.90 -10.03
CA GLU A 63 1.38 -2.45 -8.64
C GLU A 63 -0.05 -2.09 -8.22
N MET A 64 -0.45 -2.42 -6.99
CA MET A 64 -1.76 -2.07 -6.46
C MET A 64 -1.62 -1.05 -5.33
N VAL A 65 -2.29 0.09 -5.49
CA VAL A 65 -2.52 1.08 -4.44
C VAL A 65 -3.86 0.75 -3.81
N ILE A 66 -3.84 0.20 -2.60
CA ILE A 66 -5.04 -0.28 -1.90
C ILE A 66 -5.71 0.90 -1.21
N ASN A 67 -7.00 1.09 -1.47
CA ASN A 67 -7.84 2.10 -0.84
C ASN A 67 -9.29 1.61 -0.84
N ILE A 68 -9.65 0.86 0.18
CA ILE A 68 -10.99 0.26 0.32
C ILE A 68 -11.59 0.67 1.64
N SER A 69 -12.88 0.97 1.64
CA SER A 69 -13.68 1.01 2.87
C SER A 69 -14.84 0.03 2.79
N SER A 70 -15.23 -0.49 3.96
CA SER A 70 -16.42 -1.30 4.13
C SER A 70 -17.24 -0.73 5.26
N GLU A 71 -18.53 -0.50 5.01
CA GLU A 71 -19.48 -0.03 6.02
C GLU A 71 -20.79 -0.78 5.83
N SER A 72 -21.26 -1.48 6.86
CA SER A 72 -22.51 -2.25 6.83
C SER A 72 -22.60 -3.22 5.64
N GLY A 73 -21.47 -3.86 5.29
CA GLY A 73 -21.37 -4.79 4.16
C GLY A 73 -21.23 -4.13 2.78
N VAL A 74 -21.36 -2.80 2.68
CA VAL A 74 -21.14 -2.07 1.43
C VAL A 74 -19.66 -1.76 1.29
N VAL A 75 -19.06 -2.25 0.21
CA VAL A 75 -17.63 -2.05 -0.10
C VAL A 75 -17.49 -0.90 -1.11
N LYS A 76 -16.68 0.09 -0.76
CA LYS A 76 -16.25 1.15 -1.68
C LYS A 76 -14.79 0.93 -2.04
N ASN A 77 -14.55 0.67 -3.33
CA ASN A 77 -13.20 0.44 -3.84
C ASN A 77 -12.70 1.68 -4.58
N GLY A 78 -11.75 2.39 -3.96
CA GLY A 78 -10.99 3.49 -4.53
C GLY A 78 -9.56 3.10 -4.90
N SER A 79 -9.25 1.80 -4.93
CA SER A 79 -7.92 1.28 -5.23
C SER A 79 -7.55 1.52 -6.70
N LEU A 80 -6.25 1.57 -6.98
CA LEU A 80 -5.70 1.82 -8.30
C LEU A 80 -4.68 0.75 -8.66
N PHE A 81 -4.57 0.43 -9.94
CA PHE A 81 -3.49 -0.37 -10.49
C PHE A 81 -2.51 0.52 -11.25
N GLY A 82 -1.24 0.47 -10.89
CA GLY A 82 -0.12 1.01 -11.65
C GLY A 82 0.40 -0.03 -12.63
N LEU A 83 0.30 0.25 -13.91
CA LEU A 83 0.74 -0.61 -15.01
C LEU A 83 1.78 0.12 -15.86
N TYR A 84 2.44 -0.66 -16.71
CA TYR A 84 3.31 -0.14 -17.75
C TYR A 84 2.75 -0.54 -19.11
N ASP A 85 2.34 0.47 -19.87
CA ASP A 85 1.88 0.34 -21.24
C ASP A 85 3.11 0.19 -22.15
N LYS A 86 3.36 -1.06 -22.55
CA LYS A 86 4.50 -1.44 -23.42
C LYS A 86 4.38 -0.84 -24.81
N GLU A 87 3.17 -0.68 -25.34
CA GLU A 87 2.95 -0.18 -26.69
C GLU A 87 3.32 1.30 -26.79
N ASN A 88 2.95 2.08 -25.77
CA ASN A 88 3.22 3.51 -25.74
C ASN A 88 4.43 3.89 -24.88
N ASN A 89 5.18 2.91 -24.35
CA ASN A 89 6.34 3.10 -23.48
C ASN A 89 6.09 4.13 -22.36
N LYS A 90 4.93 4.00 -21.70
CA LYS A 90 4.50 4.95 -20.68
C LYS A 90 3.84 4.21 -19.52
N PRO A 91 3.88 4.78 -18.31
CA PRO A 91 3.08 4.23 -17.25
C PRO A 91 1.59 4.54 -17.43
N LEU A 92 0.76 3.66 -16.88
CA LEU A 92 -0.69 3.75 -16.90
C LEU A 92 -1.24 3.55 -15.49
N LEU A 93 -2.24 4.34 -15.12
CA LEU A 93 -2.97 4.21 -13.88
C LEU A 93 -4.43 3.88 -14.20
N THR A 94 -4.95 2.78 -13.66
CA THR A 94 -6.33 2.36 -13.86
C THR A 94 -7.02 2.16 -12.53
N LYS A 95 -8.35 2.30 -12.51
CA LYS A 95 -9.14 2.01 -11.31
C LYS A 95 -9.22 0.50 -11.12
N ALA A 96 -9.04 0.03 -9.89
CA ALA A 96 -9.29 -1.36 -9.55
C ALA A 96 -10.80 -1.65 -9.64
N ASP A 97 -11.15 -2.69 -10.39
CA ASP A 97 -12.51 -3.19 -10.56
C ASP A 97 -12.85 -4.36 -9.61
N ASN A 98 -11.84 -4.86 -8.90
CA ASN A 98 -11.95 -5.97 -7.97
C ASN A 98 -11.10 -5.73 -6.71
N THR A 99 -11.30 -6.58 -5.70
CA THR A 99 -10.63 -6.50 -4.39
C THR A 99 -9.47 -7.50 -4.27
N LYS A 100 -9.08 -8.16 -5.36
CA LYS A 100 -8.09 -9.21 -5.34
C LYS A 100 -6.69 -8.67 -5.56
N PHE A 101 -5.73 -9.37 -4.98
CA PHE A 101 -4.31 -9.10 -5.11
C PHE A 101 -3.54 -10.42 -5.09
N ALA A 102 -2.24 -10.37 -5.38
CA ALA A 102 -1.41 -11.56 -5.47
C ALA A 102 -0.07 -11.36 -4.75
N LEU A 103 0.62 -12.47 -4.48
CA LEU A 103 1.99 -12.55 -3.95
C LEU A 103 2.18 -11.93 -2.56
N LEU A 104 2.05 -10.61 -2.43
CA LEU A 104 2.15 -9.88 -1.18
C LEU A 104 1.24 -8.65 -1.16
N GLY A 105 0.84 -8.27 0.04
CA GLY A 105 0.09 -7.05 0.32
C GLY A 105 0.38 -6.59 1.73
N GLN A 106 0.76 -5.32 1.85
CA GLN A 106 1.16 -4.70 3.09
C GLN A 106 0.27 -3.48 3.36
N MET A 107 -0.41 -3.48 4.50
CA MET A 107 -1.59 -2.64 4.69
C MET A 107 -1.70 -2.09 6.11
N PHE A 108 -2.34 -0.94 6.21
CA PHE A 108 -2.87 -0.37 7.43
C PHE A 108 -4.40 -0.42 7.38
N MET A 109 -4.98 -1.01 8.41
CA MET A 109 -6.42 -1.09 8.60
C MET A 109 -6.83 -0.29 9.82
N CYS A 110 -7.96 0.40 9.74
CA CYS A 110 -8.58 1.10 10.86
C CYS A 110 -10.12 1.06 10.77
N GLU A 111 -10.82 1.44 11.84
CA GLU A 111 -12.27 1.60 11.83
C GLU A 111 -12.75 2.86 11.08
N GLY A 112 -11.84 3.73 10.63
CA GLY A 112 -12.19 4.95 9.92
C GLY A 112 -12.93 5.99 10.78
N LYS A 113 -12.73 5.96 12.09
CA LYS A 113 -13.34 6.91 13.04
C LYS A 113 -12.58 8.24 13.05
N PRO A 114 -13.25 9.36 13.40
CA PRO A 114 -12.53 10.60 13.69
C PRO A 114 -11.72 10.43 14.97
N GLY A 115 -10.60 11.15 15.07
CA GLY A 115 -9.76 11.10 16.25
C GLY A 115 -8.39 11.71 16.01
N PRO A 116 -7.52 11.69 17.03
CA PRO A 116 -6.16 12.19 16.90
C PRO A 116 -5.37 11.32 15.92
N VAL A 117 -4.52 11.99 15.15
CA VAL A 117 -3.53 11.39 14.25
C VAL A 117 -2.20 12.12 14.45
N ILE A 118 -1.11 11.47 14.07
CA ILE A 118 0.19 12.13 13.99
C ILE A 118 0.24 12.85 12.64
N GLU A 119 0.28 14.18 12.66
CA GLU A 119 0.53 14.98 11.46
C GLU A 119 2.03 15.20 11.31
N LEU A 120 2.56 14.87 10.12
CA LEU A 120 3.94 15.13 9.75
C LEU A 120 3.97 16.11 8.58
N ASN A 121 4.39 17.34 8.86
CA ASN A 121 4.66 18.35 7.83
C ASN A 121 6.16 18.59 7.74
N VAL A 122 6.77 18.11 6.64
CA VAL A 122 8.22 18.13 6.45
C VAL A 122 8.57 18.66 5.05
N SER A 123 9.65 19.43 4.96
CA SER A 123 10.19 19.93 3.69
C SER A 123 11.70 20.06 3.77
N GLY A 124 12.36 20.22 2.61
CA GLY A 124 13.81 20.44 2.55
C GLY A 124 14.64 19.23 2.99
N ARG A 125 14.49 18.08 2.31
CA ARG A 125 15.28 16.88 2.60
C ARG A 125 16.79 17.18 2.54
N ILE A 126 17.48 17.00 3.66
CA ILE A 126 18.91 17.31 3.82
C ILE A 126 19.86 16.12 3.58
N GLN A 127 19.33 14.90 3.56
CA GLN A 127 20.11 13.67 3.35
C GLN A 127 19.39 12.72 2.39
N ASP A 128 20.14 11.86 1.72
CA ASP A 128 19.57 10.85 0.85
C ASP A 128 18.81 9.77 1.64
N GLY A 129 17.86 9.12 0.98
CA GLY A 129 17.06 8.04 1.55
C GLY A 129 15.57 8.16 1.24
N LYS A 130 14.88 7.04 1.47
CA LYS A 130 13.42 6.95 1.35
C LYS A 130 12.76 7.47 2.63
N PHE A 131 11.63 8.17 2.48
CA PHE A 131 10.98 8.83 3.63
C PHE A 131 10.46 7.83 4.66
N ASP A 132 9.88 6.71 4.22
CA ASP A 132 9.51 5.56 5.05
C ASP A 132 10.69 4.99 5.81
N ALA A 133 11.82 4.76 5.13
CA ALA A 133 13.01 4.22 5.77
C ALA A 133 13.49 5.12 6.91
N MET A 134 13.47 6.45 6.72
CA MET A 134 13.81 7.42 7.77
C MET A 134 12.84 7.36 8.95
N ILE A 135 11.54 7.21 8.70
CA ILE A 135 10.54 7.07 9.78
C ILE A 135 10.76 5.76 10.54
N ARG A 136 10.97 4.64 9.85
CA ARG A 136 11.24 3.33 10.48
C ARG A 136 12.52 3.37 11.31
N GLU A 137 13.57 4.01 10.82
CA GLU A 137 14.83 4.20 11.54
C GLU A 137 14.61 5.00 12.83
N ALA A 138 13.89 6.13 12.76
CA ALA A 138 13.56 6.93 13.94
C ALA A 138 12.75 6.13 14.99
N LEU A 139 11.77 5.34 14.55
CA LEU A 139 11.01 4.45 15.43
C LEU A 139 11.90 3.35 16.04
N HIS A 140 12.81 2.76 15.27
CA HIS A 140 13.72 1.73 15.76
C HIS A 140 14.71 2.30 16.78
N VAL A 141 15.30 3.47 16.53
CA VAL A 141 16.18 4.15 17.50
C VAL A 141 15.44 4.40 18.80
N LYS A 142 14.18 4.84 18.73
CA LYS A 142 13.40 5.19 19.93
C LYS A 142 12.84 3.97 20.68
N TYR A 143 12.39 2.93 19.97
CA TYR A 143 11.59 1.85 20.55
C TYR A 143 12.16 0.44 20.33
N GLY A 144 13.22 0.29 19.54
CA GLY A 144 13.77 -1.02 19.15
C GLY A 144 14.39 -1.82 20.30
N HIS A 145 14.62 -1.20 21.44
CA HIS A 145 15.07 -1.86 22.68
C HIS A 145 13.91 -2.49 23.47
N LEU A 146 12.66 -2.24 23.09
CA LEU A 146 11.47 -2.81 23.72
C LEU A 146 11.13 -4.17 23.09
N ASN A 147 10.51 -5.05 23.87
CA ASN A 147 10.04 -6.37 23.39
C ASN A 147 8.78 -6.29 22.51
N ASN A 148 8.22 -5.10 22.32
CA ASN A 148 7.02 -4.88 21.52
C ASN A 148 7.37 -4.20 20.21
N ALA A 149 6.93 -4.77 19.10
CA ALA A 149 7.05 -4.14 17.79
C ALA A 149 6.15 -2.89 17.69
N VAL A 150 6.62 -1.88 16.97
CA VAL A 150 5.86 -0.67 16.66
C VAL A 150 5.52 -0.67 15.18
N GLY A 151 4.22 -0.71 14.87
CA GLY A 151 3.70 -0.50 13.53
C GLY A 151 3.20 0.92 13.35
N LEU A 152 3.49 1.51 12.19
CA LEU A 152 2.95 2.81 11.78
C LEU A 152 2.37 2.70 10.38
N GLY A 153 1.17 3.25 10.20
CA GLY A 153 0.50 3.31 8.91
C GLY A 153 -0.33 4.57 8.80
N GLY A 154 -0.63 4.95 7.56
CA GLY A 154 -1.31 6.21 7.27
C GLY A 154 -1.11 6.60 5.82
N VAL A 155 -1.42 7.86 5.52
CA VAL A 155 -1.26 8.44 4.17
C VAL A 155 -0.31 9.62 4.25
N ILE A 156 0.56 9.73 3.25
CA ILE A 156 1.43 10.89 3.07
C ILE A 156 1.15 11.50 1.70
N VAL A 157 1.02 12.81 1.69
CA VAL A 157 0.78 13.60 0.48
C VAL A 157 2.06 14.35 0.16
N GLN A 158 2.60 14.13 -1.03
CA GLN A 158 3.71 14.93 -1.55
C GLN A 158 3.15 16.12 -2.32
N GLU A 159 3.20 17.29 -1.69
CA GLU A 159 2.70 18.53 -2.29
C GLU A 159 3.65 19.11 -3.34
N LYS A 160 4.97 18.94 -3.14
CA LYS A 160 6.02 19.48 -4.01
C LYS A 160 7.14 18.46 -4.24
N GLY A 161 7.84 18.61 -5.37
CA GLY A 161 8.97 17.75 -5.74
C GLY A 161 8.58 16.59 -6.66
N LYS A 162 9.57 15.75 -7.00
CA LYS A 162 9.41 14.58 -7.87
C LYS A 162 9.86 13.33 -7.13
N SER A 163 9.17 12.22 -7.38
CA SER A 163 9.49 10.91 -6.82
C SER A 163 9.75 9.89 -7.91
N LEU A 164 10.61 8.92 -7.58
CA LEU A 164 10.90 7.77 -8.43
C LEU A 164 10.01 6.62 -8.00
N TYR A 165 9.31 6.04 -8.96
CA TYR A 165 8.44 4.90 -8.76
C TYR A 165 8.87 3.81 -9.73
N HIS A 166 8.54 2.56 -9.43
CA HIS A 166 8.69 1.47 -10.38
C HIS A 166 7.33 0.85 -10.68
N VAL A 167 7.26 0.19 -11.82
CA VAL A 167 6.18 -0.74 -12.13
C VAL A 167 6.81 -2.04 -12.60
N LEU A 168 6.37 -3.17 -12.04
CA LEU A 168 6.78 -4.49 -12.50
C LEU A 168 6.15 -4.79 -13.88
N VAL A 169 7.01 -4.95 -14.89
CA VAL A 169 6.60 -5.21 -16.29
C VAL A 169 6.80 -6.68 -16.68
N SER A 170 7.78 -7.31 -16.02
CA SER A 170 8.12 -8.74 -15.97
C SER A 170 8.95 -8.93 -14.68
N VAL A 171 9.70 -10.02 -14.47
CA VAL A 171 10.61 -10.16 -13.29
C VAL A 171 11.70 -9.05 -13.24
N PHE A 172 11.71 -8.11 -14.20
CA PHE A 172 12.56 -6.92 -14.23
C PHE A 172 11.79 -5.62 -13.92
N LEU A 173 12.44 -4.75 -13.11
CA LEU A 173 11.95 -3.46 -12.63
C LEU A 173 12.23 -2.32 -13.64
N TYR A 174 11.21 -1.50 -13.96
CA TYR A 174 11.36 -0.25 -14.71
C TYR A 174 10.99 0.95 -13.82
N PHE A 175 11.76 2.05 -13.87
CA PHE A 175 11.54 3.24 -13.04
C PHE A 175 10.97 4.44 -13.84
N THR A 176 9.90 5.09 -13.35
CA THR A 176 9.27 6.30 -13.92
C THR A 176 8.85 7.33 -12.84
N LYS A 177 8.63 8.61 -13.20
CA LYS A 177 8.25 9.71 -12.28
C LYS A 177 6.75 10.06 -12.39
N PHE A 178 6.05 10.31 -11.26
CA PHE A 178 4.59 10.60 -11.23
C PHE A 178 4.16 11.68 -10.21
N PRO A 179 2.99 12.33 -10.40
CA PRO A 179 2.25 13.09 -9.38
C PRO A 179 1.36 12.18 -8.49
N THR A 180 1.14 12.59 -7.24
CA THR A 180 1.22 11.70 -6.06
C THR A 180 -0.10 11.28 -5.39
N VAL A 181 -0.27 9.97 -5.15
CA VAL A 181 -0.81 9.38 -3.90
C VAL A 181 0.21 8.33 -3.48
N ILE A 182 0.88 8.51 -2.32
CA ILE A 182 1.84 7.54 -1.80
C ILE A 182 1.14 6.69 -0.75
N ILE A 183 1.21 5.37 -0.93
CA ILE A 183 0.99 4.41 0.14
C ILE A 183 2.25 3.58 0.29
N PHE A 184 2.74 3.47 1.52
CA PHE A 184 4.03 2.88 1.84
C PHE A 184 4.01 1.35 1.78
N PHE A 185 5.12 0.79 1.32
CA PHE A 185 5.52 -0.59 1.54
C PHE A 185 6.31 -0.65 2.86
N PRO A 186 5.91 -1.43 3.88
CA PRO A 186 6.73 -1.71 5.06
C PRO A 186 8.06 -2.40 4.75
#